data_AF-A0A368TQC8-F1
#
_entry.id   AF-A0A368TQC8-F1
#
_cell.length_a   1.000
_cell.length_b   1.000
_cell.length_c   1.000
_cell.angle_alpha   90.00
_cell.angle_beta   90.00
_cell.angle_gamma   90.00
#
_symmetry.space_group_name_H-M   'P 1'
#
loop_
_entity.id
_entity.type
_entity.pdbx_description
1 polymer ?
#
loop_
_entity_poly.entity_id
_entity_poly.type
_entity_poly.pdbx_seq_one_letter_code
_entity_poly.pdbx_strand_id
1 'polypeptide(L)'
;MNDVTKFARVALDGNGGVALHGRCGNALAGRALVINEPGLRALDLIEADHLEVLDLRGCESPQPLHLMLLNVPKLREIRLPLSQSGAVIHLSAEETPRSLTLHGPVSEMDAAWPGGSFRIEAPKRPWKDVSLLGADADPTALSNARESGLTIALDNHALSAAVSLSGPTDWLVVNAHSLRDLTLTGSGRVQVQGASGLCCVNVLNGHTLHLEDTQALTTVSGVGRDLVVKGKLRELTVQGRWEQVQLHAPRLSAMTLAQGKRLTLYHCRRLTTVALPNGIEVDCHGSVPPSLLGQARFYVDEATVTQTLERLLEGEIELLPILLEVLSRRSAPLGTLHSLLALKQLAELGFDPDGIWACRRELSAHHLQGKQGSHRNHKAKLRALARADLNWRWNFPQDRVEEGWQADLVIWEICQGHNDTANGYIDSMLKGCEQEETLKRLIAYATRSQATPAVLTLMLQAMQWWISGPKGNSSETERLMEKESRLLRRLVATFKREHLQDTQRQQILAFITQTAPISALPTLLTSLMPHRPGMVRAQVMHMSRAPDEWFERRLRKFPLGVRRRHPRPKPPNPRIQALRSQFVQLALMPATAMPVKPGDTTRLLADIDEI
;
A
#
# COMPACT_ATOMS: atom_id res chain seq x y z
N MET A 1 -38.25 -5.28 55.11
CA MET A 1 -37.08 -4.44 54.80
C MET A 1 -36.07 -4.67 55.91
N ASN A 2 -35.24 -5.71 55.78
CA ASN A 2 -34.20 -6.04 56.74
C ASN A 2 -32.86 -5.50 56.23
N ASP A 3 -32.08 -5.00 57.16
CA ASP A 3 -30.82 -4.26 57.09
C ASP A 3 -29.84 -4.71 55.96
N VAL A 4 -29.63 -3.86 54.94
CA VAL A 4 -28.71 -4.08 53.80
C VAL A 4 -27.40 -3.29 53.95
N THR A 5 -27.09 -2.73 55.13
CA THR A 5 -26.00 -1.76 55.26
C THR A 5 -24.60 -2.33 55.54
N LYS A 6 -24.39 -3.65 55.44
CA LYS A 6 -23.04 -4.23 55.55
C LYS A 6 -22.29 -4.13 54.22
N PHE A 7 -21.49 -3.08 54.09
CA PHE A 7 -20.51 -2.91 53.02
C PHE A 7 -19.23 -3.70 53.33
N ALA A 8 -18.61 -4.31 52.31
CA ALA A 8 -17.31 -4.94 52.44
C ALA A 8 -16.27 -3.85 52.28
N ARG A 9 -15.41 -3.71 53.29
CA ARG A 9 -14.16 -2.96 53.14
C ARG A 9 -13.14 -3.88 52.50
N VAL A 10 -12.55 -3.43 51.40
CA VAL A 10 -11.50 -4.16 50.67
C VAL A 10 -10.22 -3.33 50.70
N ALA A 11 -9.09 -3.98 50.93
CA ALA A 11 -7.80 -3.31 50.83
C ALA A 11 -7.38 -3.27 49.36
N LEU A 12 -7.30 -2.07 48.78
CA LEU A 12 -6.85 -1.87 47.41
C LEU A 12 -5.32 -1.89 47.33
N ASP A 13 -4.80 -2.41 46.22
CA ASP A 13 -3.38 -2.28 45.88
C ASP A 13 -3.02 -0.85 45.39
N GLY A 14 -1.76 -0.63 45.04
CA GLY A 14 -1.27 0.67 44.56
C GLY A 14 -1.90 1.15 43.24
N ASN A 15 -2.60 0.27 42.52
CA ASN A 15 -3.30 0.56 41.27
C ASN A 15 -4.83 0.62 41.45
N GLY A 16 -5.35 0.50 42.67
CA GLY A 16 -6.78 0.44 42.93
C GLY A 16 -7.41 -0.93 42.62
N GLY A 17 -6.61 -1.99 42.58
CA GLY A 17 -7.04 -3.36 42.33
C GLY A 17 -7.28 -4.16 43.61
N VAL A 18 -8.16 -5.17 43.53
CA VAL A 18 -8.31 -6.20 44.57
C VAL A 18 -8.78 -7.53 43.96
N ALA A 19 -8.27 -8.64 44.49
CA ALA A 19 -8.73 -9.98 44.15
C ALA A 19 -9.41 -10.64 45.36
N LEU A 20 -10.58 -11.24 45.14
CA LEU A 20 -11.35 -11.96 46.15
C LEU A 20 -11.53 -13.41 45.71
N HIS A 21 -11.20 -14.34 46.61
CA HIS A 21 -11.27 -15.77 46.37
C HIS A 21 -12.38 -16.42 47.20
N GLY A 22 -13.11 -17.35 46.59
CA GLY A 22 -14.11 -18.17 47.26
C GLY A 22 -15.35 -17.39 47.73
N ARG A 23 -15.85 -17.73 48.93
CA ARG A 23 -17.07 -17.14 49.50
C ARG A 23 -16.83 -15.70 49.96
N CYS A 24 -17.08 -14.74 49.08
CA CYS A 24 -16.86 -13.30 49.32
C CYS A 24 -18.13 -12.50 49.66
N GLY A 25 -19.33 -13.06 49.55
CA GLY A 25 -20.58 -12.32 49.78
C GLY A 25 -20.75 -11.81 51.22
N ASN A 26 -21.15 -10.56 51.37
CA ASN A 26 -21.33 -9.85 52.65
C ASN A 26 -22.80 -9.51 52.96
N ALA A 27 -23.71 -9.75 52.02
CA ALA A 27 -25.13 -9.45 52.11
C ALA A 27 -25.98 -10.63 51.60
N LEU A 28 -27.29 -10.58 51.86
CA LEU A 28 -28.27 -11.60 51.45
C LEU A 28 -27.86 -13.05 51.79
N ALA A 29 -27.38 -13.26 53.01
CA ALA A 29 -26.83 -14.54 53.49
C ALA A 29 -25.64 -15.06 52.64
N GLY A 30 -24.75 -14.15 52.23
CA GLY A 30 -23.54 -14.46 51.46
C GLY A 30 -23.77 -14.57 49.94
N ARG A 31 -24.96 -14.23 49.45
CA ARG A 31 -25.33 -14.29 48.03
C ARG A 31 -25.15 -12.96 47.29
N ALA A 32 -24.93 -11.88 48.03
CA ALA A 32 -24.61 -10.58 47.45
C ALA A 32 -23.29 -10.05 47.99
N LEU A 33 -22.51 -9.42 47.11
CA LEU A 33 -21.31 -8.68 47.43
C LEU A 33 -21.56 -7.21 47.11
N VAL A 34 -21.56 -6.37 48.15
CA VAL A 34 -21.69 -4.92 48.04
C VAL A 34 -20.34 -4.28 48.42
N ILE A 35 -19.69 -3.64 47.45
CA ILE A 35 -18.44 -2.89 47.65
C ILE A 35 -18.72 -1.42 47.41
N ASN A 36 -18.22 -0.58 48.31
CA ASN A 36 -18.32 0.87 48.23
C ASN A 36 -16.95 1.45 48.59
N GLU A 37 -15.97 1.14 47.74
CA GLU A 37 -14.58 1.58 47.93
C GLU A 37 -14.23 2.60 46.85
N PRO A 38 -14.11 3.89 47.23
CA PRO A 38 -13.68 4.93 46.30
C PRO A 38 -12.31 4.60 45.71
N GLY A 39 -12.18 4.75 44.39
CA GLY A 39 -10.91 4.46 43.71
C GLY A 39 -10.67 2.99 43.35
N LEU A 40 -11.64 2.10 43.57
CA LEU A 40 -11.63 0.77 42.95
C LEU A 40 -11.56 0.92 41.42
N ARG A 41 -10.56 0.28 40.80
CA ARG A 41 -10.29 0.30 39.36
C ARG A 41 -10.26 -1.09 38.76
N ALA A 42 -9.90 -2.10 39.54
CA ALA A 42 -9.91 -3.49 39.12
C ALA A 42 -10.46 -4.40 40.24
N LEU A 43 -11.32 -5.34 39.88
CA LEU A 43 -11.83 -6.35 40.79
C LEU A 43 -11.79 -7.72 40.12
N ASP A 44 -11.05 -8.63 40.74
CA ASP A 44 -11.01 -10.03 40.34
C ASP A 44 -11.85 -10.86 41.33
N LEU A 45 -12.85 -11.56 40.81
CA LEU A 45 -13.68 -12.50 41.56
C LEU A 45 -13.36 -13.91 41.08
N ILE A 46 -12.80 -14.72 41.98
CA ILE A 46 -12.29 -16.05 41.65
C ILE A 46 -13.03 -17.09 42.49
N GLU A 47 -13.70 -18.03 41.82
CA GLU A 47 -14.37 -19.19 42.44
C GLU A 47 -15.47 -18.79 43.45
N ALA A 48 -16.27 -17.76 43.12
CA ALA A 48 -17.33 -17.26 43.99
C ALA A 48 -18.67 -18.00 43.77
N ASP A 49 -18.71 -19.30 44.07
CA ASP A 49 -19.78 -20.26 43.71
C ASP A 49 -21.21 -19.90 44.16
N HIS A 50 -21.36 -19.04 45.16
CA HIS A 50 -22.66 -18.67 45.76
C HIS A 50 -23.08 -17.24 45.43
N LEU A 51 -22.22 -16.47 44.77
CA LEU A 51 -22.49 -15.06 44.48
C LEU A 51 -23.56 -14.96 43.40
N GLU A 52 -24.67 -14.30 43.72
CA GLU A 52 -25.78 -14.02 42.79
C GLU A 52 -25.78 -12.56 42.33
N VAL A 53 -25.39 -11.63 43.20
CA VAL A 53 -25.46 -10.18 42.94
C VAL A 53 -24.15 -9.49 43.31
N LEU A 54 -23.59 -8.72 42.38
CA LEU A 54 -22.45 -7.84 42.60
C LEU A 54 -22.89 -6.37 42.51
N ASP A 55 -22.79 -5.61 43.59
CA ASP A 55 -23.18 -4.20 43.63
C ASP A 55 -21.97 -3.30 43.88
N LEU A 56 -21.58 -2.55 42.84
CA LEU A 56 -20.41 -1.67 42.79
C LEU A 56 -20.82 -0.21 42.54
N ARG A 57 -22.10 0.14 42.74
CA ARG A 57 -22.60 1.50 42.46
C ARG A 57 -21.90 2.60 43.26
N GLY A 58 -21.34 2.25 44.43
CA GLY A 58 -20.58 3.17 45.28
C GLY A 58 -19.10 3.35 44.88
N CYS A 59 -18.59 2.55 43.95
CA CYS A 59 -17.18 2.56 43.55
C CYS A 59 -16.90 3.65 42.49
N GLU A 60 -17.09 4.91 42.86
CA GLU A 60 -16.80 6.03 41.95
C GLU A 60 -15.29 6.12 41.65
N SER A 61 -14.96 6.15 40.36
CA SER A 61 -13.59 6.27 39.86
C SER A 61 -13.58 7.03 38.53
N PRO A 62 -12.59 7.91 38.27
CA PRO A 62 -12.44 8.59 36.99
C PRO A 62 -11.95 7.67 35.86
N GLN A 63 -11.47 6.46 36.19
CA GLN A 63 -10.97 5.48 35.23
C GLN A 63 -12.00 4.36 34.98
N PRO A 64 -11.92 3.66 33.83
CA PRO A 64 -12.72 2.47 33.57
C PRO A 64 -12.52 1.43 34.68
N LEU A 65 -13.62 0.83 35.13
CA LEU A 65 -13.57 -0.30 36.05
C LEU A 65 -13.35 -1.59 35.25
N HIS A 66 -12.30 -2.34 35.60
CA HIS A 66 -12.02 -3.66 35.03
C HIS A 66 -12.55 -4.74 35.97
N LEU A 67 -13.40 -5.64 35.46
CA LEU A 67 -13.92 -6.78 36.22
C LEU A 67 -13.42 -8.08 35.59
N MET A 68 -12.73 -8.91 36.36
CA MET A 68 -12.41 -10.29 35.99
C MET A 68 -13.28 -11.25 36.80
N LEU A 69 -14.09 -12.03 36.10
CA LEU A 69 -15.05 -12.95 36.69
C LEU A 69 -14.64 -14.37 36.32
N LEU A 70 -13.95 -15.05 37.22
CA LEU A 70 -13.44 -16.41 37.02
C LEU A 70 -14.27 -17.42 37.83
N ASN A 71 -15.00 -18.27 37.11
CA ASN A 71 -15.85 -19.32 37.66
C ASN A 71 -16.84 -18.81 38.72
N VAL A 72 -17.78 -17.96 38.29
CA VAL A 72 -18.85 -17.38 39.13
C VAL A 72 -20.24 -17.87 38.69
N PRO A 73 -20.54 -19.18 38.80
CA PRO A 73 -21.63 -19.84 38.08
C PRO A 73 -23.06 -19.38 38.44
N LYS A 74 -23.25 -18.72 39.58
CA LYS A 74 -24.57 -18.24 40.04
C LYS A 74 -24.79 -16.74 39.85
N LEU A 75 -23.79 -16.01 39.34
CA LEU A 75 -23.89 -14.56 39.18
C LEU A 75 -24.94 -14.23 38.12
N ARG A 76 -25.94 -13.44 38.51
CA ARG A 76 -27.08 -13.06 37.65
C ARG A 76 -27.24 -11.55 37.48
N GLU A 77 -26.64 -10.76 38.37
CA GLU A 77 -26.78 -9.32 38.37
C GLU A 77 -25.46 -8.64 38.76
N ILE A 78 -25.04 -7.65 37.96
CA ILE A 78 -23.96 -6.72 38.28
C ILE A 78 -24.52 -5.30 38.21
N ARG A 79 -24.28 -4.50 39.24
CA ARG A 79 -24.62 -3.07 39.25
C ARG A 79 -23.35 -2.25 39.26
N LEU A 80 -23.06 -1.62 38.13
CA LEU A 80 -21.83 -0.86 37.89
C LEU A 80 -21.97 0.59 38.39
N PRO A 81 -20.85 1.26 38.69
CA PRO A 81 -20.84 2.69 38.94
C PRO A 81 -21.21 3.47 37.67
N LEU A 82 -21.78 4.67 37.85
CA LEU A 82 -22.07 5.57 36.74
C LEU A 82 -20.76 6.20 36.24
N SER A 83 -20.14 5.59 35.23
CA SER A 83 -18.91 6.11 34.59
C SER A 83 -19.15 6.52 33.14
N GLN A 84 -18.53 7.61 32.71
CA GLN A 84 -18.56 8.02 31.29
C GLN A 84 -17.75 7.09 30.39
N SER A 85 -16.72 6.43 30.93
CA SER A 85 -15.85 5.54 30.17
C SER A 85 -16.44 4.15 29.96
N GLY A 86 -17.41 3.75 30.79
CA GLY A 86 -17.88 2.36 30.85
C GLY A 86 -16.92 1.44 31.61
N ALA A 87 -17.44 0.28 32.01
CA ALA A 87 -16.66 -0.82 32.56
C ALA A 87 -16.20 -1.79 31.46
N VAL A 88 -15.10 -2.49 31.73
CA VAL A 88 -14.56 -3.59 30.93
C VAL A 88 -14.79 -4.89 31.69
N ILE A 89 -15.46 -5.86 31.07
CA ILE A 89 -15.90 -7.09 31.74
C ILE A 89 -15.27 -8.31 31.06
N HIS A 90 -14.54 -9.09 31.84
CA HIS A 90 -13.95 -10.36 31.42
C HIS A 90 -14.65 -11.49 32.16
N LEU A 91 -15.30 -12.41 31.45
CA LEU A 91 -16.03 -13.54 32.03
C LEU A 91 -15.42 -14.87 31.58
N SER A 92 -14.92 -15.66 32.52
CA SER A 92 -14.46 -17.01 32.27
C SER A 92 -15.27 -18.01 33.09
N ALA A 93 -15.84 -19.00 32.43
CA ALA A 93 -16.68 -20.02 33.06
C ALA A 93 -16.28 -21.42 32.59
N GLU A 94 -16.40 -22.41 33.48
CA GLU A 94 -16.16 -23.82 33.16
C GLU A 94 -17.31 -24.45 32.36
N GLU A 95 -18.49 -23.83 32.40
CA GLU A 95 -19.69 -24.22 31.67
C GLU A 95 -20.25 -23.02 30.91
N THR A 96 -21.28 -23.25 30.08
CA THR A 96 -22.06 -22.16 29.49
C THR A 96 -22.56 -21.21 30.58
N PRO A 97 -22.27 -19.90 30.49
CA PRO A 97 -22.74 -18.93 31.48
C PRO A 97 -24.26 -18.92 31.63
N ARG A 98 -24.73 -18.64 32.85
CA ARG A 98 -26.13 -18.28 33.09
C ARG A 98 -26.44 -16.88 32.59
N SER A 99 -27.72 -16.56 32.56
CA SER A 99 -28.19 -15.23 32.19
C SER A 99 -27.72 -14.19 33.21
N LEU A 100 -27.12 -13.11 32.70
CA LEU A 100 -26.47 -12.07 33.49
C LEU A 100 -26.94 -10.71 33.01
N THR A 101 -27.47 -9.90 33.94
CA THR A 101 -27.82 -8.50 33.67
C THR A 101 -26.78 -7.58 34.27
N LEU A 102 -26.21 -6.70 33.45
CA LEU A 102 -25.31 -5.64 33.87
C LEU A 102 -26.05 -4.31 33.79
N HIS A 103 -26.20 -3.68 34.95
CA HIS A 103 -26.82 -2.37 35.09
C HIS A 103 -25.74 -1.30 35.14
N GLY A 104 -25.77 -0.38 34.17
CA GLY A 104 -24.83 0.72 34.06
C GLY A 104 -23.86 0.60 32.89
N PRO A 105 -23.01 1.63 32.70
CA PRO A 105 -22.21 1.79 31.48
C PRO A 105 -21.18 0.67 31.27
N VAL A 106 -21.20 0.02 30.10
CA VAL A 106 -20.22 -1.01 29.67
C VAL A 106 -19.58 -0.60 28.35
N SER A 107 -18.25 -0.55 28.29
CA SER A 107 -17.50 -0.24 27.07
C SER A 107 -17.04 -1.49 26.32
N GLU A 108 -16.77 -2.57 27.05
CA GLU A 108 -16.24 -3.80 26.49
C GLU A 108 -16.68 -4.99 27.33
N MET A 109 -16.98 -6.10 26.65
CA MET A 109 -17.22 -7.38 27.29
C MET A 109 -16.59 -8.50 26.44
N ASP A 110 -15.83 -9.36 27.10
CA ASP A 110 -15.41 -10.64 26.55
C ASP A 110 -15.79 -11.77 27.49
N ALA A 111 -16.03 -12.94 26.89
CA ALA A 111 -16.30 -14.13 27.65
C ALA A 111 -15.75 -15.37 26.97
N ALA A 112 -15.35 -16.36 27.76
CA ALA A 112 -14.86 -17.66 27.30
C ALA A 112 -15.37 -18.81 28.18
N TRP A 113 -15.83 -19.87 27.53
CA TRP A 113 -16.27 -21.14 28.14
C TRP A 113 -15.98 -22.30 27.16
N PRO A 114 -16.05 -23.58 27.56
CA PRO A 114 -15.75 -24.69 26.65
C PRO A 114 -16.61 -24.75 25.38
N GLY A 115 -17.81 -24.18 25.44
CA GLY A 115 -18.73 -24.11 24.30
C GLY A 115 -18.48 -22.95 23.35
N GLY A 116 -17.64 -21.96 23.69
CA GLY A 116 -17.28 -20.86 22.80
C GLY A 116 -16.76 -19.61 23.51
N SER A 117 -16.58 -18.55 22.73
CA SER A 117 -16.06 -17.29 23.24
C SER A 117 -16.54 -16.13 22.39
N PHE A 118 -16.59 -14.93 22.97
CA PHE A 118 -16.79 -13.70 22.21
C PHE A 118 -16.00 -12.55 22.82
N ARG A 119 -15.84 -11.49 22.01
CA ARG A 119 -15.39 -10.18 22.46
C ARG A 119 -16.16 -9.12 21.68
N ILE A 120 -16.68 -8.13 22.40
CA ILE A 120 -17.41 -7.01 21.80
C ILE A 120 -17.08 -5.70 22.49
N GLU A 121 -16.85 -4.67 21.67
CA GLU A 121 -16.53 -3.31 22.09
C GLU A 121 -17.60 -2.35 21.59
N ALA A 122 -17.93 -1.37 22.44
CA ALA A 122 -18.93 -0.36 22.13
C ALA A 122 -18.38 0.62 21.08
N PRO A 123 -19.12 0.90 19.98
CA PRO A 123 -18.54 1.54 18.81
C PRO A 123 -18.16 3.02 19.01
N LYS A 124 -18.85 3.73 19.92
CA LYS A 124 -18.64 5.17 20.17
C LYS A 124 -18.86 5.58 21.61
N ARG A 125 -19.87 5.01 22.26
CA ARG A 125 -20.24 5.29 23.65
C ARG A 125 -20.55 3.97 24.34
N PRO A 126 -20.27 3.85 25.65
CA PRO A 126 -20.66 2.67 26.43
C PRO A 126 -22.15 2.36 26.30
N TRP A 127 -22.49 1.08 26.28
CA TRP A 127 -23.88 0.62 26.41
C TRP A 127 -24.39 0.96 27.81
N LYS A 128 -25.64 1.39 27.94
CA LYS A 128 -26.22 1.76 29.25
C LYS A 128 -26.52 0.56 30.13
N ASP A 129 -26.86 -0.55 29.50
CA ASP A 129 -27.16 -1.83 30.12
C ASP A 129 -26.69 -2.93 29.16
N VAL A 130 -26.27 -4.07 29.71
CA VAL A 130 -25.94 -5.27 28.95
C VAL A 130 -26.72 -6.47 29.50
N SER A 131 -27.33 -7.26 28.62
CA SER A 131 -28.06 -8.47 28.97
C SER A 131 -27.42 -9.67 28.26
N LEU A 132 -26.78 -10.55 29.01
CA LEU A 132 -26.34 -11.86 28.54
C LEU A 132 -27.47 -12.87 28.76
N LEU A 133 -27.96 -13.47 27.68
CA LEU A 133 -28.95 -14.53 27.67
C LEU A 133 -28.20 -15.87 27.60
N GLY A 134 -28.05 -16.49 28.78
CA GLY A 134 -27.25 -17.69 28.98
C GLY A 134 -28.06 -18.99 28.95
N ALA A 135 -27.56 -20.02 29.63
CA ALA A 135 -28.14 -21.37 29.65
C ALA A 135 -29.59 -21.45 30.20
N ASP A 136 -29.99 -20.48 31.01
CA ASP A 136 -31.31 -20.40 31.66
C ASP A 136 -32.21 -19.30 31.08
N ALA A 137 -31.86 -18.77 29.90
CA ALA A 137 -32.61 -17.67 29.28
C ALA A 137 -34.00 -18.12 28.79
N ASP A 138 -35.00 -17.26 29.03
CA ASP A 138 -36.33 -17.38 28.41
C ASP A 138 -36.27 -16.92 26.94
N PRO A 139 -36.69 -17.75 25.96
CA PRO A 139 -36.73 -17.36 24.55
C PRO A 139 -37.51 -16.07 24.26
N THR A 140 -38.50 -15.72 25.09
CA THR A 140 -39.26 -14.48 24.93
C THR A 140 -38.42 -13.22 25.17
N ALA A 141 -37.27 -13.34 25.85
CA ALA A 141 -36.32 -12.24 26.06
C ALA A 141 -35.73 -11.70 24.75
N LEU A 142 -35.70 -12.51 23.68
CA LEU A 142 -35.25 -12.10 22.35
C LEU A 142 -36.14 -11.01 21.72
N SER A 143 -37.40 -10.91 22.17
CA SER A 143 -38.37 -9.91 21.69
C SER A 143 -38.46 -8.66 22.60
N ASN A 144 -37.79 -8.67 23.76
CA ASN A 144 -37.95 -7.68 24.83
C ASN A 144 -36.64 -6.96 25.16
N ALA A 145 -35.89 -6.55 24.13
CA ALA A 145 -34.66 -5.81 24.33
C ALA A 145 -34.89 -4.44 24.98
N ARG A 146 -33.96 -4.04 25.84
CA ARG A 146 -33.94 -2.71 26.48
C ARG A 146 -33.44 -1.65 25.51
N GLU A 147 -33.93 -0.43 25.65
CA GLU A 147 -33.47 0.69 24.82
C GLU A 147 -32.02 1.08 25.12
N SER A 148 -31.22 1.37 24.09
CA SER A 148 -29.83 1.87 24.22
C SER A 148 -28.85 0.92 24.95
N GLY A 149 -29.10 -0.39 24.91
CA GLY A 149 -28.24 -1.42 25.52
C GLY A 149 -27.52 -2.30 24.51
N LEU A 150 -26.97 -3.40 25.02
CA LEU A 150 -26.49 -4.56 24.26
C LEU A 150 -27.18 -5.82 24.80
N THR A 151 -27.72 -6.63 23.91
CA THR A 151 -28.17 -7.99 24.25
C THR A 151 -27.27 -9.02 23.58
N ILE A 152 -26.72 -9.94 24.39
CA ILE A 152 -25.86 -11.02 23.95
C ILE A 152 -26.64 -12.32 24.11
N ALA A 153 -26.91 -13.05 23.02
CA ALA A 153 -27.60 -14.33 23.04
C ALA A 153 -26.63 -15.48 22.74
N LEU A 154 -26.57 -16.47 23.62
CA LEU A 154 -25.76 -17.68 23.44
C LEU A 154 -26.60 -18.81 22.84
N ASP A 155 -26.06 -19.54 21.86
CA ASP A 155 -26.71 -20.72 21.25
C ASP A 155 -26.68 -21.94 22.17
N ASN A 156 -27.51 -21.92 23.23
CA ASN A 156 -27.57 -23.01 24.23
C ASN A 156 -29.02 -23.20 24.74
N HIS A 157 -29.91 -23.68 23.86
CA HIS A 157 -31.37 -23.88 24.05
C HIS A 157 -32.27 -22.65 23.89
N ALA A 158 -31.75 -21.43 24.05
CA ALA A 158 -32.55 -20.20 23.90
C ALA A 158 -32.82 -19.81 22.44
N LEU A 159 -31.94 -20.19 21.51
CA LEU A 159 -32.11 -19.90 20.08
C LEU A 159 -32.82 -21.08 19.40
N SER A 160 -34.00 -20.82 18.84
CA SER A 160 -34.65 -21.75 17.90
C SER A 160 -33.99 -21.66 16.52
N ALA A 161 -34.37 -22.57 15.62
CA ALA A 161 -33.92 -22.48 14.22
C ALA A 161 -34.35 -21.16 13.53
N ALA A 162 -35.37 -20.47 14.05
CA ALA A 162 -35.89 -19.23 13.49
C ALA A 162 -36.07 -18.17 14.60
N VAL A 163 -35.22 -17.14 14.58
CA VAL A 163 -35.16 -16.12 15.63
C VAL A 163 -35.61 -14.77 15.08
N SER A 164 -36.42 -14.07 15.86
CA SER A 164 -36.76 -12.66 15.63
C SER A 164 -36.13 -11.79 16.70
N LEU A 165 -35.27 -10.86 16.30
CA LEU A 165 -34.66 -9.87 17.19
C LEU A 165 -35.33 -8.52 16.96
N SER A 166 -35.85 -7.93 18.03
CA SER A 166 -36.59 -6.67 17.95
C SER A 166 -35.95 -5.58 18.83
N GLY A 167 -36.38 -4.33 18.60
CA GLY A 167 -36.04 -3.19 19.45
C GLY A 167 -34.82 -2.38 19.01
N PRO A 168 -34.57 -1.21 19.65
CA PRO A 168 -33.54 -0.27 19.24
C PRO A 168 -32.17 -0.54 19.89
N THR A 169 -31.83 -1.81 20.13
CA THR A 169 -30.60 -2.23 20.83
C THR A 169 -29.55 -2.77 19.87
N ASP A 170 -28.30 -2.82 20.34
CA ASP A 170 -27.29 -3.65 19.71
C ASP A 170 -27.49 -5.12 20.13
N TRP A 171 -27.19 -6.03 19.21
CA TRP A 171 -27.29 -7.48 19.40
C TRP A 171 -25.99 -8.17 19.06
N LEU A 172 -25.62 -9.15 19.88
CA LEU A 172 -24.59 -10.14 19.59
C LEU A 172 -25.19 -11.54 19.75
N VAL A 173 -25.18 -12.35 18.71
CA VAL A 173 -25.58 -13.76 18.77
C VAL A 173 -24.33 -14.60 18.60
N VAL A 174 -24.01 -15.43 19.58
CA VAL A 174 -22.75 -16.19 19.64
C VAL A 174 -23.02 -17.67 19.46
N ASN A 175 -22.11 -18.34 18.73
CA ASN A 175 -22.18 -19.75 18.38
C ASN A 175 -23.46 -20.14 17.62
N ALA A 176 -24.00 -19.30 16.76
CA ALA A 176 -25.31 -19.47 16.11
C ALA A 176 -25.37 -20.59 15.03
N HIS A 177 -24.84 -21.77 15.32
CA HIS A 177 -24.73 -22.88 14.40
C HIS A 177 -26.09 -23.54 14.13
N SER A 178 -27.01 -23.47 15.10
CA SER A 178 -28.38 -24.01 14.99
C SER A 178 -29.34 -23.05 14.26
N LEU A 179 -29.03 -21.76 14.23
CA LEU A 179 -29.85 -20.70 13.64
C LEU A 179 -29.92 -20.84 12.11
N ARG A 180 -31.12 -20.90 11.54
CA ARG A 180 -31.37 -20.98 10.10
C ARG A 180 -31.99 -19.72 9.53
N ASP A 181 -32.93 -19.12 10.26
CA ASP A 181 -33.68 -17.94 9.83
C ASP A 181 -33.58 -16.83 10.87
N LEU A 182 -33.20 -15.63 10.43
CA LEU A 182 -33.07 -14.46 11.30
C LEU A 182 -33.94 -13.32 10.79
N THR A 183 -34.87 -12.84 11.60
CA THR A 183 -35.66 -11.64 11.31
C THR A 183 -35.28 -10.51 12.25
N LEU A 184 -34.97 -9.32 11.70
CA LEU A 184 -34.58 -8.14 12.47
C LEU A 184 -35.66 -7.06 12.35
N THR A 185 -36.27 -6.72 13.48
CA THR A 185 -37.36 -5.74 13.59
C THR A 185 -36.97 -4.60 14.55
N GLY A 186 -36.08 -3.71 14.13
CA GLY A 186 -35.63 -2.64 15.00
C GLY A 186 -34.64 -1.69 14.36
N SER A 187 -33.72 -1.14 15.15
CA SER A 187 -32.60 -0.37 14.65
C SER A 187 -31.41 -0.55 15.58
N GLY A 188 -30.23 -0.83 15.04
CA GLY A 188 -29.04 -1.09 15.86
C GLY A 188 -28.02 -1.91 15.09
N ARG A 189 -26.89 -2.19 15.74
CA ARG A 189 -25.87 -3.10 15.21
C ARG A 189 -26.21 -4.53 15.63
N VAL A 190 -26.26 -5.44 14.66
CA VAL A 190 -26.47 -6.87 14.90
C VAL A 190 -25.24 -7.63 14.43
N GLN A 191 -24.62 -8.38 15.32
CA GLN A 191 -23.50 -9.26 15.02
C GLN A 191 -23.87 -10.71 15.32
N VAL A 192 -23.63 -11.61 14.37
CA VAL A 192 -23.92 -13.04 14.51
C VAL A 192 -22.63 -13.81 14.23
N GLN A 193 -22.18 -14.61 15.19
CA GLN A 193 -20.93 -15.36 15.14
C GLN A 193 -21.19 -16.87 15.14
N GLY A 194 -20.35 -17.64 14.46
CA GLY A 194 -20.54 -19.08 14.34
C GLY A 194 -21.79 -19.48 13.56
N ALA A 195 -22.24 -18.64 12.61
CA ALA A 195 -23.53 -18.76 11.94
C ALA A 195 -23.52 -19.76 10.76
N SER A 196 -22.95 -20.95 10.94
CA SER A 196 -22.75 -21.90 9.84
C SER A 196 -24.05 -22.41 9.22
N GLY A 197 -25.10 -22.54 10.04
CA GLY A 197 -26.43 -23.01 9.63
C GLY A 197 -27.36 -21.92 9.09
N LEU A 198 -26.98 -20.64 9.18
CA LEU A 198 -27.86 -19.52 8.82
C LEU A 198 -28.08 -19.48 7.30
N CYS A 199 -29.33 -19.61 6.88
CA CYS A 199 -29.76 -19.67 5.48
C CYS A 199 -30.33 -18.33 4.99
N CYS A 200 -31.17 -17.71 5.81
CA CYS A 200 -31.97 -16.54 5.44
C CYS A 200 -31.89 -15.45 6.51
N VAL A 201 -31.73 -14.21 6.08
CA VAL A 201 -31.86 -13.03 6.96
C VAL A 201 -32.84 -12.03 6.36
N ASN A 202 -33.81 -11.57 7.15
CA ASN A 202 -34.77 -10.55 6.77
C ASN A 202 -34.62 -9.33 7.69
N VAL A 203 -34.28 -8.18 7.11
CA VAL A 203 -33.97 -6.93 7.83
C VAL A 203 -35.02 -5.88 7.54
N LEU A 204 -35.95 -5.65 8.47
CA LEU A 204 -37.06 -4.74 8.19
C LEU A 204 -36.65 -3.26 8.22
N ASN A 205 -35.64 -2.89 9.02
CA ASN A 205 -35.31 -1.48 9.27
C ASN A 205 -33.81 -1.22 9.52
N GLY A 206 -33.13 -0.51 8.60
CA GLY A 206 -31.95 0.34 8.82
C GLY A 206 -30.74 -0.20 9.60
N HIS A 207 -30.62 -1.50 9.83
CA HIS A 207 -29.59 -2.10 10.67
C HIS A 207 -28.20 -2.06 10.02
N THR A 208 -27.17 -2.12 10.88
CA THR A 208 -25.82 -2.57 10.51
C THR A 208 -25.72 -4.04 10.89
N LEU A 209 -25.48 -4.93 9.91
CA LEU A 209 -25.53 -6.37 10.09
C LEU A 209 -24.18 -7.01 9.77
N HIS A 210 -23.61 -7.73 10.74
CA HIS A 210 -22.34 -8.42 10.63
C HIS A 210 -22.56 -9.92 10.85
N LEU A 211 -22.29 -10.72 9.83
CA LEU A 211 -22.46 -12.18 9.85
C LEU A 211 -21.09 -12.84 9.72
N GLU A 212 -20.72 -13.70 10.66
CA GLU A 212 -19.43 -14.40 10.69
C GLU A 212 -19.63 -15.92 10.64
N ASP A 213 -18.69 -16.61 9.99
CA ASP A 213 -18.68 -18.07 9.76
C ASP A 213 -19.91 -18.62 9.01
N THR A 214 -20.47 -17.83 8.10
CA THR A 214 -21.62 -18.25 7.29
C THR A 214 -21.23 -19.29 6.22
N GLN A 215 -21.98 -20.39 6.14
CA GLN A 215 -21.76 -21.44 5.13
C GLN A 215 -23.04 -21.74 4.34
N ALA A 216 -24.19 -21.75 5.00
CA ALA A 216 -25.48 -22.00 4.40
C ALA A 216 -26.21 -20.74 3.90
N LEU A 217 -25.66 -19.54 4.13
CA LEU A 217 -26.35 -18.28 3.84
C LEU A 217 -26.58 -18.14 2.34
N THR A 218 -27.84 -18.05 1.94
CA THR A 218 -28.26 -17.90 0.54
C THR A 218 -28.94 -16.56 0.28
N THR A 219 -29.68 -16.04 1.27
CA THR A 219 -30.53 -14.85 1.07
C THR A 219 -30.41 -13.87 2.23
N VAL A 220 -30.22 -12.60 1.88
CA VAL A 220 -30.40 -11.46 2.79
C VAL A 220 -31.38 -10.50 2.14
N SER A 221 -32.50 -10.21 2.79
CA SER A 221 -33.54 -9.31 2.26
C SER A 221 -33.79 -8.13 3.20
N GLY A 222 -34.25 -7.02 2.62
CA GLY A 222 -34.79 -5.88 3.37
C GLY A 222 -33.98 -4.58 3.23
N VAL A 223 -33.95 -3.76 4.28
CA VAL A 223 -33.33 -2.42 4.26
C VAL A 223 -32.29 -2.30 5.36
N GLY A 224 -31.07 -1.94 5.01
CA GLY A 224 -29.97 -1.76 5.97
C GLY A 224 -28.95 -0.71 5.53
N ARG A 225 -28.09 -0.31 6.46
CA ARG A 225 -26.97 0.59 6.17
C ARG A 225 -25.78 -0.21 5.66
N ASP A 226 -25.27 -1.09 6.52
CA ASP A 226 -24.09 -1.89 6.24
C ASP A 226 -24.40 -3.38 6.38
N LEU A 227 -24.01 -4.17 5.39
CA LEU A 227 -24.01 -5.63 5.44
C LEU A 227 -22.58 -6.13 5.33
N VAL A 228 -22.07 -6.81 6.36
CA VAL A 228 -20.77 -7.48 6.33
C VAL A 228 -21.00 -8.98 6.45
N VAL A 229 -20.57 -9.74 5.45
CA VAL A 229 -20.67 -11.21 5.46
C VAL A 229 -19.29 -11.81 5.34
N LYS A 230 -18.89 -12.59 6.34
CA LYS A 230 -17.66 -13.37 6.36
C LYS A 230 -18.02 -14.85 6.40
N GLY A 231 -17.49 -15.64 5.48
CA GLY A 231 -17.87 -17.05 5.42
C GLY A 231 -17.33 -17.83 4.23
N LYS A 232 -17.81 -19.07 4.09
CA LYS A 232 -17.45 -20.01 3.01
C LYS A 232 -18.66 -20.34 2.12
N LEU A 233 -19.63 -19.44 2.04
CA LEU A 233 -20.81 -19.56 1.19
C LEU A 233 -20.46 -19.63 -0.32
N ARG A 234 -21.36 -20.22 -1.10
CA ARG A 234 -21.22 -20.39 -2.56
C ARG A 234 -22.07 -19.41 -3.35
N GLU A 235 -23.25 -19.07 -2.84
CA GLU A 235 -24.21 -18.22 -3.55
C GLU A 235 -24.82 -17.24 -2.57
N LEU A 236 -25.05 -16.00 -3.00
CA LEU A 236 -25.69 -14.99 -2.17
C LEU A 236 -26.63 -14.11 -2.99
N THR A 237 -27.86 -14.01 -2.54
CA THR A 237 -28.87 -13.09 -3.05
C THR A 237 -29.18 -12.03 -2.02
N VAL A 238 -28.76 -10.79 -2.29
CA VAL A 238 -29.05 -9.62 -1.46
C VAL A 238 -30.19 -8.83 -2.11
N GLN A 239 -31.37 -8.92 -1.51
CA GLN A 239 -32.59 -8.23 -1.93
C GLN A 239 -32.85 -7.00 -1.07
N GLY A 240 -33.51 -6.01 -1.66
CA GLY A 240 -33.82 -4.74 -1.01
C GLY A 240 -32.68 -3.74 -1.08
N ARG A 241 -32.67 -2.75 -0.17
CA ARG A 241 -31.86 -1.54 -0.26
C ARG A 241 -30.78 -1.50 0.82
N TRP A 242 -29.53 -1.49 0.37
CA TRP A 242 -28.35 -1.41 1.24
C TRP A 242 -27.48 -0.20 0.87
N GLU A 243 -26.87 0.46 1.85
CA GLU A 243 -25.90 1.52 1.52
C GLU A 243 -24.55 0.91 1.16
N GLN A 244 -24.06 -0.02 1.97
CA GLN A 244 -22.80 -0.71 1.76
C GLN A 244 -22.94 -2.22 2.00
N VAL A 245 -22.35 -3.00 1.10
CA VAL A 245 -22.23 -4.46 1.23
C VAL A 245 -20.75 -4.83 1.18
N GLN A 246 -20.26 -5.56 2.17
CA GLN A 246 -18.89 -6.08 2.23
C GLN A 246 -18.92 -7.60 2.34
N LEU A 247 -18.22 -8.29 1.43
CA LEU A 247 -18.18 -9.75 1.40
C LEU A 247 -16.75 -10.24 1.54
N HIS A 248 -16.52 -11.12 2.51
CA HIS A 248 -15.31 -11.91 2.68
C HIS A 248 -15.67 -13.38 2.46
N ALA A 249 -15.85 -13.76 1.20
CA ALA A 249 -16.40 -15.06 0.81
C ALA A 249 -15.59 -15.71 -0.32
N PRO A 250 -14.45 -16.37 -0.03
CA PRO A 250 -13.54 -16.90 -1.04
C PRO A 250 -14.10 -18.06 -1.88
N ARG A 251 -15.25 -18.62 -1.48
CA ARG A 251 -15.96 -19.69 -2.20
C ARG A 251 -17.18 -19.20 -3.00
N LEU A 252 -17.48 -17.90 -2.94
CA LEU A 252 -18.64 -17.32 -3.61
C LEU A 252 -18.46 -17.44 -5.14
N SER A 253 -19.40 -18.12 -5.79
CA SER A 253 -19.46 -18.33 -7.24
C SER A 253 -20.59 -17.56 -7.92
N ALA A 254 -21.69 -17.28 -7.21
CA ALA A 254 -22.79 -16.47 -7.73
C ALA A 254 -23.24 -15.41 -6.73
N MET A 255 -23.51 -14.20 -7.21
CA MET A 255 -24.03 -13.11 -6.39
C MET A 255 -25.09 -12.30 -7.15
N THR A 256 -26.18 -11.99 -6.46
CA THR A 256 -27.16 -11.00 -6.91
C THR A 256 -27.28 -9.90 -5.86
N LEU A 257 -27.18 -8.65 -6.29
CA LEU A 257 -27.47 -7.48 -5.46
C LEU A 257 -28.53 -6.64 -6.18
N ALA A 258 -29.74 -6.60 -5.62
CA ALA A 258 -30.85 -5.91 -6.27
C ALA A 258 -30.69 -4.38 -6.23
N GLN A 259 -30.31 -3.82 -5.09
CA GLN A 259 -30.06 -2.38 -4.91
C GLN A 259 -28.92 -2.14 -3.92
N GLY A 260 -28.01 -1.23 -4.24
CA GLY A 260 -26.87 -0.89 -3.40
C GLY A 260 -26.17 0.40 -3.85
N LYS A 261 -25.51 1.12 -2.94
CA LYS A 261 -24.63 2.24 -3.34
C LYS A 261 -23.19 1.77 -3.54
N ARG A 262 -22.70 0.87 -2.68
CA ARG A 262 -21.32 0.34 -2.71
C ARG A 262 -21.26 -1.15 -2.40
N LEU A 263 -20.41 -1.86 -3.14
CA LEU A 263 -20.05 -3.26 -2.93
C LEU A 263 -18.53 -3.38 -2.74
N THR A 264 -18.10 -4.06 -1.69
CA THR A 264 -16.69 -4.36 -1.44
C THR A 264 -16.51 -5.87 -1.37
N LEU A 265 -15.63 -6.42 -2.21
CA LEU A 265 -15.34 -7.85 -2.30
C LEU A 265 -13.91 -8.13 -1.83
N TYR A 266 -13.76 -9.04 -0.88
CA TYR A 266 -12.47 -9.50 -0.38
C TYR A 266 -12.27 -10.96 -0.74
N HIS A 267 -11.24 -11.22 -1.56
CA HIS A 267 -10.81 -12.57 -1.97
C HIS A 267 -11.87 -13.42 -2.70
N CYS A 268 -12.87 -12.80 -3.34
CA CYS A 268 -13.98 -13.48 -4.03
C CYS A 268 -13.63 -14.05 -5.42
N ARG A 269 -12.47 -14.70 -5.58
CA ARG A 269 -11.92 -15.13 -6.89
C ARG A 269 -12.78 -16.09 -7.71
N ARG A 270 -13.72 -16.80 -7.08
CA ARG A 270 -14.56 -17.80 -7.73
C ARG A 270 -15.83 -17.23 -8.35
N LEU A 271 -16.06 -15.92 -8.22
CA LEU A 271 -17.30 -15.28 -8.59
C LEU A 271 -17.46 -15.20 -10.12
N THR A 272 -18.25 -16.10 -10.70
CA THR A 272 -18.47 -16.20 -12.15
C THR A 272 -19.77 -15.54 -12.59
N THR A 273 -20.77 -15.50 -11.71
CA THR A 273 -22.09 -14.96 -12.03
C THR A 273 -22.39 -13.78 -11.12
N VAL A 274 -22.58 -12.60 -11.69
CA VAL A 274 -22.93 -11.40 -10.92
C VAL A 274 -24.06 -10.64 -11.58
N ALA A 275 -25.09 -10.33 -10.80
CA ALA A 275 -26.13 -9.37 -11.15
C ALA A 275 -26.06 -8.19 -10.18
N LEU A 276 -25.67 -7.01 -10.70
CA LEU A 276 -25.53 -5.77 -9.94
C LEU A 276 -26.45 -4.68 -10.48
N PRO A 277 -26.84 -3.69 -9.67
CA PRO A 277 -27.57 -2.53 -10.16
C PRO A 277 -26.63 -1.63 -10.96
N ASN A 278 -27.16 -0.97 -11.99
CA ASN A 278 -26.38 -0.09 -12.86
C ASN A 278 -25.72 1.05 -12.07
N GLY A 279 -24.40 1.22 -12.25
CA GLY A 279 -23.64 2.35 -11.70
C GLY A 279 -23.22 2.20 -10.24
N ILE A 280 -23.36 1.02 -9.64
CA ILE A 280 -22.85 0.75 -8.29
C ILE A 280 -21.32 0.89 -8.22
N GLU A 281 -20.81 1.45 -7.12
CA GLU A 281 -19.38 1.46 -6.84
C GLU A 281 -18.95 0.07 -6.35
N VAL A 282 -17.97 -0.55 -7.01
CA VAL A 282 -17.47 -1.88 -6.63
C VAL A 282 -15.98 -1.83 -6.40
N ASP A 283 -15.58 -2.15 -5.17
CA ASP A 283 -14.20 -2.31 -4.77
C ASP A 283 -13.87 -3.80 -4.64
N CYS A 284 -12.73 -4.22 -5.18
CA CYS A 284 -12.24 -5.59 -5.06
C CYS A 284 -10.86 -5.57 -4.40
N HIS A 285 -10.65 -6.43 -3.43
CA HIS A 285 -9.38 -6.63 -2.75
C HIS A 285 -8.91 -8.08 -2.92
N GLY A 286 -7.68 -8.26 -3.37
CA GLY A 286 -7.05 -9.55 -3.65
C GLY A 286 -7.19 -10.01 -5.10
N SER A 287 -8.42 -10.21 -5.57
CA SER A 287 -8.69 -10.70 -6.93
C SER A 287 -9.95 -10.05 -7.50
N VAL A 288 -9.89 -9.57 -8.74
CA VAL A 288 -11.06 -9.09 -9.48
C VAL A 288 -11.71 -10.27 -10.24
N PRO A 289 -12.96 -10.62 -9.93
CA PRO A 289 -13.69 -11.63 -10.68
C PRO A 289 -13.89 -11.23 -12.14
N PRO A 290 -13.68 -12.13 -13.13
CA PRO A 290 -13.83 -11.82 -14.54
C PRO A 290 -15.20 -11.24 -14.91
N SER A 291 -16.24 -11.73 -14.25
CA SER A 291 -17.63 -11.29 -14.40
C SER A 291 -17.86 -9.82 -14.08
N LEU A 292 -16.98 -9.21 -13.29
CA LEU A 292 -17.08 -7.80 -12.95
C LEU A 292 -16.36 -6.91 -13.95
N LEU A 293 -15.33 -7.43 -14.66
CA LEU A 293 -14.49 -6.70 -15.62
C LEU A 293 -15.37 -5.94 -16.64
N GLY A 294 -15.38 -4.60 -16.52
CA GLY A 294 -16.18 -3.69 -17.36
C GLY A 294 -17.41 -3.05 -16.70
N GLN A 295 -17.91 -3.58 -15.58
CA GLN A 295 -19.09 -3.04 -14.87
C GLN A 295 -18.74 -2.16 -13.65
N ALA A 296 -17.52 -2.31 -13.14
CA ALA A 296 -17.08 -1.73 -11.88
C ALA A 296 -15.98 -0.67 -12.06
N ARG A 297 -15.96 0.33 -11.17
CA ARG A 297 -14.78 1.20 -10.99
C ARG A 297 -13.75 0.44 -10.17
N PHE A 298 -12.90 -0.35 -10.82
CA PHE A 298 -11.92 -1.16 -10.09
C PHE A 298 -10.83 -0.31 -9.45
N TYR A 299 -10.60 -0.54 -8.17
CA TYR A 299 -9.26 -0.54 -7.62
C TYR A 299 -8.66 -1.92 -7.80
N VAL A 300 -7.89 -2.12 -8.88
CA VAL A 300 -7.10 -3.34 -9.05
C VAL A 300 -5.83 -3.17 -8.22
N ASP A 301 -5.61 -4.06 -7.26
CA ASP A 301 -4.37 -4.09 -6.48
C ASP A 301 -3.24 -4.85 -7.21
N GLU A 302 -2.06 -4.89 -6.60
CA GLU A 302 -0.89 -5.59 -7.15
C GLU A 302 -1.14 -7.10 -7.25
N ALA A 303 -1.77 -7.69 -6.24
CA ALA A 303 -2.08 -9.13 -6.20
C ALA A 303 -2.95 -9.57 -7.38
N THR A 304 -3.96 -8.78 -7.75
CA THR A 304 -4.80 -9.09 -8.91
C THR A 304 -3.98 -9.08 -10.21
N VAL A 305 -3.08 -8.10 -10.39
CA VAL A 305 -2.23 -8.04 -11.59
C VAL A 305 -1.28 -9.23 -11.65
N THR A 306 -0.62 -9.58 -10.55
CA THR A 306 0.26 -10.75 -10.47
C THR A 306 -0.49 -12.03 -10.81
N GLN A 307 -1.69 -12.22 -10.25
CA GLN A 307 -2.50 -13.40 -10.53
C GLN A 307 -2.98 -13.46 -11.99
N THR A 308 -3.37 -12.32 -12.58
CA THR A 308 -3.73 -12.27 -14.01
C THR A 308 -2.53 -12.59 -14.91
N LEU A 309 -1.33 -12.13 -14.53
CA LEU A 309 -0.09 -12.48 -15.24
C LEU A 309 0.22 -13.98 -15.15
N GLU A 310 0.04 -14.60 -13.98
CA GLU A 310 0.20 -16.06 -13.80
C GLU A 310 -0.77 -16.84 -14.70
N ARG A 311 -2.04 -16.44 -14.77
CA ARG A 311 -3.03 -17.09 -15.65
C ARG A 311 -2.73 -16.91 -17.13
N LEU A 312 -2.21 -15.74 -17.51
CA LEU A 312 -1.73 -15.50 -18.87
C LEU A 312 -0.57 -16.44 -19.23
N LEU A 313 0.34 -16.67 -18.29
CA LEU A 313 1.44 -17.64 -18.44
C LEU A 313 0.94 -19.09 -18.51
N GLU A 314 -0.17 -19.41 -17.85
CA GLU A 314 -0.86 -20.70 -17.95
C GLU A 314 -1.64 -20.88 -19.26
N GLY A 315 -1.65 -19.88 -20.14
CA GLY A 315 -2.24 -19.96 -21.49
C GLY A 315 -3.59 -19.27 -21.65
N GLU A 316 -4.08 -18.53 -20.63
CA GLU A 316 -5.34 -17.79 -20.72
C GLU A 316 -5.19 -16.44 -21.48
N ILE A 317 -4.78 -16.50 -22.75
CA ILE A 317 -4.43 -15.32 -23.59
C ILE A 317 -5.58 -14.30 -23.70
N GLU A 318 -6.83 -14.75 -23.62
CA GLU A 318 -8.04 -13.90 -23.66
C GLU A 318 -8.08 -12.84 -22.54
N LEU A 319 -7.27 -13.00 -21.48
CA LEU A 319 -7.16 -12.01 -20.39
C LEU A 319 -6.30 -10.80 -20.76
N LEU A 320 -5.50 -10.88 -21.82
CA LEU A 320 -4.51 -9.85 -22.16
C LEU A 320 -5.16 -8.48 -22.45
N PRO A 321 -6.20 -8.37 -23.29
CA PRO A 321 -6.83 -7.07 -23.56
C PRO A 321 -7.36 -6.41 -22.28
N ILE A 322 -7.90 -7.23 -21.38
CA ILE A 322 -8.48 -6.74 -20.13
C ILE A 322 -7.37 -6.28 -19.18
N LEU A 323 -6.28 -7.03 -19.08
CA LEU A 323 -5.12 -6.64 -18.29
C LEU A 323 -4.55 -5.31 -18.80
N LEU A 324 -4.38 -5.14 -20.12
CA LEU A 324 -3.87 -3.90 -20.70
C LEU A 324 -4.79 -2.70 -20.42
N GLU A 325 -6.11 -2.87 -20.47
CA GLU A 325 -7.08 -1.84 -20.10
C GLU A 325 -6.98 -1.43 -18.62
N VAL A 326 -6.77 -2.42 -17.74
CA VAL A 326 -6.59 -2.18 -16.30
C VAL A 326 -5.28 -1.45 -16.02
N LEU A 327 -4.18 -1.91 -16.63
CA LEU A 327 -2.85 -1.35 -16.41
C LEU A 327 -2.78 0.11 -16.86
N SER A 328 -3.44 0.47 -17.97
CA SER A 328 -3.38 1.83 -18.52
C SER A 328 -4.08 2.88 -17.65
N ARG A 329 -5.04 2.48 -16.80
CA ARG A 329 -5.85 3.40 -15.98
C ARG A 329 -5.18 3.83 -14.67
N ARG A 330 -4.02 3.29 -14.32
CA ARG A 330 -3.32 3.58 -13.05
C ARG A 330 -2.50 4.88 -13.12
N SER A 331 -2.98 5.95 -12.50
CA SER A 331 -2.34 7.28 -12.54
C SER A 331 -1.53 7.69 -11.31
N ALA A 332 -1.60 6.92 -10.21
CA ALA A 332 -0.82 7.20 -9.00
C ALA A 332 0.63 6.70 -9.18
N PRO A 333 1.66 7.41 -8.63
CA PRO A 333 3.08 7.05 -8.81
C PRO A 333 3.42 5.57 -8.60
N LEU A 334 2.92 4.97 -7.51
CA LEU A 334 3.15 3.56 -7.20
C LEU A 334 2.37 2.62 -8.17
N GLY A 335 1.12 2.98 -8.50
CA GLY A 335 0.32 2.21 -9.45
C GLY A 335 0.92 2.21 -10.86
N THR A 336 1.45 3.36 -11.30
CA THR A 336 2.15 3.51 -12.58
C THR A 336 3.43 2.68 -12.62
N LEU A 337 4.22 2.67 -11.55
CA LEU A 337 5.39 1.80 -11.42
C LEU A 337 5.00 0.32 -11.59
N HIS A 338 3.98 -0.14 -10.86
CA HIS A 338 3.53 -1.53 -10.95
C HIS A 338 2.99 -1.88 -12.35
N SER A 339 2.31 -0.93 -13.02
CA SER A 339 1.89 -1.14 -14.41
C SER A 339 3.08 -1.28 -15.36
N LEU A 340 4.11 -0.45 -15.24
CA LEU A 340 5.30 -0.58 -16.09
C LEU A 340 6.04 -1.91 -15.85
N LEU A 341 6.10 -2.39 -14.61
CA LEU A 341 6.73 -3.68 -14.32
C LEU A 341 5.95 -4.85 -14.92
N ALA A 342 4.63 -4.81 -14.83
CA ALA A 342 3.77 -5.79 -15.50
C ALA A 342 3.92 -5.74 -17.04
N LEU A 343 3.94 -4.54 -17.63
CA LEU A 343 4.15 -4.36 -19.07
C LEU A 343 5.53 -4.84 -19.52
N LYS A 344 6.58 -4.57 -18.74
CA LYS A 344 7.93 -5.09 -18.96
C LYS A 344 7.92 -6.61 -19.00
N GLN A 345 7.29 -7.24 -18.01
CA GLN A 345 7.20 -8.70 -17.95
C GLN A 345 6.45 -9.27 -19.16
N LEU A 346 5.33 -8.67 -19.55
CA LEU A 346 4.60 -9.06 -20.76
C LEU A 346 5.48 -8.92 -22.03
N ALA A 347 6.25 -7.84 -22.14
CA ALA A 347 7.14 -7.61 -23.28
C ALA A 347 8.26 -8.66 -23.34
N GLU A 348 8.88 -8.97 -22.19
CA GLU A 348 9.94 -9.99 -22.08
C GLU A 348 9.43 -11.40 -22.40
N LEU A 349 8.13 -11.67 -22.17
CA LEU A 349 7.47 -12.93 -22.52
C LEU A 349 7.04 -13.02 -23.99
N GLY A 350 7.25 -11.96 -24.79
CA GLY A 350 6.93 -11.96 -26.22
C GLY A 350 5.45 -11.75 -26.54
N PHE A 351 4.67 -11.17 -25.63
CA PHE A 351 3.32 -10.70 -25.95
C PHE A 351 3.35 -9.54 -26.96
N ASP A 352 2.20 -9.28 -27.61
CA ASP A 352 2.06 -8.31 -28.70
C ASP A 352 2.70 -6.93 -28.38
N PRO A 353 3.81 -6.57 -29.08
CA PRO A 353 4.50 -5.30 -28.86
C PRO A 353 3.63 -4.06 -29.11
N ASP A 354 2.67 -4.14 -30.04
CA ASP A 354 1.79 -3.02 -30.38
C ASP A 354 0.81 -2.71 -29.25
N GLY A 355 0.14 -3.75 -28.72
CA GLY A 355 -0.73 -3.63 -27.56
C GLY A 355 -0.01 -3.15 -26.31
N ILE A 356 1.20 -3.64 -26.05
CA ILE A 356 2.04 -3.21 -24.91
C ILE A 356 2.41 -1.73 -25.05
N TRP A 357 2.88 -1.31 -26.23
CA TRP A 357 3.26 0.09 -26.45
C TRP A 357 2.06 1.03 -26.38
N ALA A 358 0.91 0.62 -26.93
CA ALA A 358 -0.35 1.37 -26.82
C ALA A 358 -0.77 1.54 -25.35
N CYS A 359 -0.72 0.47 -24.55
CA CYS A 359 -1.01 0.52 -23.11
C CYS A 359 -0.04 1.46 -22.38
N ARG A 360 1.27 1.40 -22.67
CA ARG A 360 2.27 2.32 -22.10
C ARG A 360 1.98 3.77 -22.44
N ARG A 361 1.56 4.07 -23.68
CA ARG A 361 1.18 5.43 -24.11
C ARG A 361 -0.03 5.95 -23.35
N GLU A 362 -1.05 5.12 -23.18
CA GLU A 362 -2.23 5.45 -22.36
C GLU A 362 -1.86 5.67 -20.89
N LEU A 363 -1.03 4.80 -20.32
CA LEU A 363 -0.53 4.92 -18.95
C LEU A 363 0.20 6.25 -18.73
N SER A 364 1.08 6.63 -19.65
CA SER A 364 1.81 7.90 -19.63
C SER A 364 0.85 9.10 -19.74
N ALA A 365 -0.15 9.02 -20.62
CA ALA A 365 -1.17 10.06 -20.77
C ALA A 365 -1.97 10.27 -19.48
N HIS A 366 -2.36 9.19 -18.80
CA HIS A 366 -3.03 9.24 -17.51
C HIS A 366 -2.13 9.79 -16.38
N HIS A 367 -0.87 9.34 -16.33
CA HIS A 367 0.12 9.80 -15.35
C HIS A 367 0.38 11.31 -15.44
N LEU A 368 0.55 11.83 -16.66
CA LEU A 368 0.83 13.25 -16.91
C LEU A 368 -0.35 14.19 -16.64
N GLN A 369 -1.58 13.67 -16.63
CA GLN A 369 -2.79 14.46 -16.33
C GLN A 369 -3.11 14.56 -14.83
N GLY A 370 -2.65 13.60 -14.02
CA GLY A 370 -2.97 13.54 -12.60
C GLY A 370 -4.46 13.29 -12.32
N LYS A 371 -4.95 13.69 -11.14
CA LYS A 371 -6.34 13.45 -10.70
C LYS A 371 -7.41 14.26 -11.46
N GLN A 372 -7.03 15.17 -12.36
CA GLN A 372 -7.97 16.07 -13.02
C GLN A 372 -8.24 15.65 -14.46
N GLY A 373 -9.39 14.99 -14.68
CA GLY A 373 -10.03 14.91 -15.99
C GLY A 373 -10.32 13.48 -16.47
N SER A 374 -11.54 13.02 -16.23
CA SER A 374 -12.09 11.85 -16.92
C SER A 374 -12.16 12.13 -18.43
N HIS A 375 -11.68 11.19 -19.26
CA HIS A 375 -11.80 11.22 -20.73
C HIS A 375 -13.26 11.07 -21.18
N ARG A 376 -14.11 12.05 -20.88
CA ARG A 376 -15.52 12.04 -21.33
C ARG A 376 -15.66 12.32 -22.83
N ASN A 377 -14.61 12.76 -23.52
CA ASN A 377 -14.66 13.03 -24.96
C ASN A 377 -13.38 12.56 -25.68
N HIS A 378 -13.55 11.91 -26.84
CA HIS A 378 -12.50 11.36 -27.71
C HIS A 378 -11.40 12.37 -28.06
N LYS A 379 -11.77 13.64 -28.32
CA LYS A 379 -10.79 14.71 -28.63
C LYS A 379 -9.84 14.99 -27.46
N ALA A 380 -10.30 14.82 -26.21
CA ALA A 380 -9.46 15.00 -25.03
C ALA A 380 -8.49 13.83 -24.86
N LYS A 381 -8.91 12.59 -25.19
CA LYS A 381 -8.03 11.41 -25.19
C LYS A 381 -6.90 11.56 -26.20
N LEU A 382 -7.19 11.97 -27.44
CA LEU A 382 -6.15 12.17 -28.48
C LEU A 382 -5.11 13.23 -28.08
N ARG A 383 -5.53 14.33 -27.46
CA ARG A 383 -4.61 15.36 -26.94
C ARG A 383 -3.74 14.84 -25.80
N ALA A 384 -4.29 13.98 -24.95
CA ALA A 384 -3.55 13.36 -23.85
C ALA A 384 -2.43 12.46 -24.38
N LEU A 385 -2.77 11.62 -25.36
CA LEU A 385 -1.81 10.73 -26.03
C LEU A 385 -0.72 11.53 -26.74
N ALA A 386 -1.08 12.54 -27.53
CA ALA A 386 -0.11 13.40 -28.19
C ALA A 386 0.84 14.10 -27.20
N ARG A 387 0.34 14.48 -26.01
CA ARG A 387 1.19 15.02 -24.95
C ARG A 387 2.14 13.96 -24.38
N ALA A 388 1.67 12.73 -24.14
CA ALA A 388 2.50 11.62 -23.67
C ALA A 388 3.60 11.27 -24.68
N ASP A 389 3.27 11.31 -25.97
CA ASP A 389 4.19 11.04 -27.08
C ASP A 389 5.32 12.08 -27.17
N LEU A 390 5.11 13.29 -26.64
CA LEU A 390 6.09 14.39 -26.65
C LEU A 390 6.83 14.58 -25.32
N ASN A 391 6.46 13.83 -24.27
CA ASN A 391 6.98 14.03 -22.92
C ASN A 391 7.39 12.69 -22.30
N TRP A 392 8.69 12.38 -22.35
CA TRP A 392 9.25 11.27 -21.60
C TRP A 392 9.50 11.68 -20.13
N ARG A 393 8.46 11.58 -19.31
CA ARG A 393 8.49 12.01 -17.91
C ARG A 393 7.67 11.08 -17.02
N TRP A 394 8.33 10.56 -16.00
CA TRP A 394 7.73 9.75 -14.96
C TRP A 394 7.99 10.34 -13.58
N ASN A 395 7.07 10.08 -12.65
CA ASN A 395 7.20 10.46 -11.25
C ASN A 395 6.94 9.21 -10.41
N PHE A 396 8.02 8.58 -9.95
CA PHE A 396 8.00 7.34 -9.19
C PHE A 396 8.35 7.59 -7.71
N PRO A 397 8.01 6.66 -6.81
CA PRO A 397 8.56 6.65 -5.45
C PRO A 397 10.09 6.70 -5.45
N GLN A 398 10.68 7.49 -4.54
CA GLN A 398 12.11 7.81 -4.54
C GLN A 398 13.00 6.56 -4.36
N ASP A 399 12.52 5.58 -3.60
CA ASP A 399 13.14 4.29 -3.32
C ASP A 399 13.09 3.31 -4.50
N ARG A 400 12.17 3.51 -5.45
CA ARG A 400 11.93 2.61 -6.60
C ARG A 400 12.16 3.29 -7.96
N VAL A 401 12.71 4.50 -7.98
CA VAL A 401 12.81 5.33 -9.19
C VAL A 401 13.60 4.64 -10.31
N GLU A 402 14.75 4.03 -9.98
CA GLU A 402 15.62 3.35 -10.95
C GLU A 402 14.90 2.19 -11.63
N GLU A 403 14.07 1.47 -10.89
CA GLU A 403 13.34 0.32 -11.40
C GLU A 403 12.25 0.74 -12.40
N GLY A 404 11.52 1.83 -12.11
CA GLY A 404 10.50 2.35 -13.03
C GLY A 404 11.09 2.86 -14.34
N TRP A 405 12.22 3.58 -14.29
CA TRP A 405 12.92 4.04 -15.50
C TRP A 405 13.49 2.88 -16.30
N GLN A 406 14.06 1.88 -15.62
CA GLN A 406 14.54 0.67 -16.27
C GLN A 406 13.40 -0.08 -16.98
N ALA A 407 12.24 -0.21 -16.33
CA ALA A 407 11.10 -0.90 -16.93
C ALA A 407 10.61 -0.21 -18.21
N ASP A 408 10.48 1.12 -18.20
CA ASP A 408 10.07 1.87 -19.40
C ASP A 408 11.10 1.75 -20.55
N LEU A 409 12.39 1.73 -20.24
CA LEU A 409 13.45 1.55 -21.24
C LEU A 409 13.41 0.15 -21.88
N VAL A 410 13.21 -0.90 -21.08
CA VAL A 410 13.07 -2.28 -21.59
C VAL A 410 11.82 -2.40 -22.47
N ILE A 411 10.70 -1.80 -22.07
CA ILE A 411 9.48 -1.79 -22.89
C ILE A 411 9.77 -1.13 -24.23
N TRP A 412 10.35 0.07 -24.23
CA TRP A 412 10.71 0.76 -25.47
C TRP A 412 11.61 -0.10 -26.35
N GLU A 413 12.68 -0.64 -25.77
CA GLU A 413 13.69 -1.46 -26.43
C GLU A 413 13.10 -2.65 -27.19
N ILE A 414 12.14 -3.35 -26.59
CA ILE A 414 11.45 -4.50 -27.19
C ILE A 414 10.45 -4.03 -28.26
N CYS A 415 9.71 -2.96 -28.00
CA CYS A 415 8.65 -2.47 -28.88
C CYS A 415 9.17 -1.73 -30.12
N GLN A 416 10.29 -1.00 -30.05
CA GLN A 416 10.77 -0.16 -31.15
C GLN A 416 11.12 -0.91 -32.44
N GLY A 417 11.48 -2.20 -32.35
CA GLY A 417 11.75 -3.02 -33.54
C GLY A 417 10.49 -3.45 -34.30
N HIS A 418 9.32 -3.31 -33.67
CA HIS A 418 8.04 -3.81 -34.18
C HIS A 418 7.00 -2.70 -34.37
N ASN A 419 7.15 -1.57 -33.67
CA ASN A 419 6.18 -0.49 -33.64
C ASN A 419 6.80 0.86 -34.05
N ASP A 420 6.31 1.45 -35.14
CA ASP A 420 6.81 2.74 -35.67
C ASP A 420 6.68 3.90 -34.67
N THR A 421 5.63 3.90 -33.84
CA THR A 421 5.44 4.96 -32.84
C THR A 421 6.40 4.80 -31.66
N ALA A 422 6.82 3.58 -31.35
CA ALA A 422 7.88 3.32 -30.36
C ALA A 422 9.26 3.72 -30.91
N ASN A 423 9.53 3.39 -32.16
CA ASN A 423 10.74 3.82 -32.86
C ASN A 423 10.85 5.36 -32.90
N GLY A 424 9.78 6.04 -33.33
CA GLY A 424 9.71 7.51 -33.38
C GLY A 424 9.74 8.20 -32.00
N TYR A 425 9.57 7.47 -30.90
CA TYR A 425 9.62 8.04 -29.55
C TYR A 425 11.05 8.42 -29.10
N ILE A 426 12.06 8.04 -29.88
CA ILE A 426 13.47 8.39 -29.63
C ILE A 426 13.67 9.90 -29.43
N ASP A 427 13.03 10.74 -30.23
CA ASP A 427 13.14 12.21 -30.15
C ASP A 427 12.65 12.74 -28.80
N SER A 428 11.56 12.15 -28.29
CA SER A 428 10.99 12.51 -26.98
C SER A 428 11.87 12.05 -25.83
N MET A 429 12.55 10.91 -25.97
CA MET A 429 13.53 10.46 -24.97
C MET A 429 14.80 11.31 -24.98
N LEU A 430 15.30 11.71 -26.15
CA LEU A 430 16.42 12.63 -26.29
C LEU A 430 16.11 13.98 -25.65
N LYS A 431 14.92 14.53 -25.90
CA LYS A 431 14.44 15.75 -25.24
C LYS A 431 14.29 15.58 -23.73
N GLY A 432 13.83 14.41 -23.27
CA GLY A 432 13.76 14.07 -21.85
C GLY A 432 15.14 14.05 -21.17
N CYS A 433 16.18 13.65 -21.90
CA CYS A 433 17.56 13.67 -21.45
C CYS A 433 18.16 15.07 -21.29
N GLU A 434 17.46 16.16 -21.64
CA GLU A 434 17.85 17.54 -21.28
C GLU A 434 17.77 17.81 -19.76
N GLN A 435 17.17 16.89 -19.01
CA GLN A 435 17.23 16.84 -17.56
C GLN A 435 18.39 15.96 -17.10
N GLU A 436 19.22 16.52 -16.21
CA GLU A 436 20.45 15.90 -15.71
C GLU A 436 20.22 14.48 -15.19
N GLU A 437 19.22 14.31 -14.32
CA GLU A 437 18.87 13.03 -13.70
C GLU A 437 18.41 11.97 -14.70
N THR A 438 17.69 12.37 -15.75
CA THR A 438 17.25 11.44 -16.80
C THR A 438 18.44 10.91 -17.60
N LEU A 439 19.38 11.79 -17.95
CA LEU A 439 20.62 11.39 -18.63
C LEU A 439 21.48 10.47 -17.76
N LYS A 440 21.62 10.78 -16.45
CA LYS A 440 22.35 9.90 -15.50
C LYS A 440 21.79 8.49 -15.49
N ARG A 441 20.47 8.35 -15.42
CA ARG A 441 19.78 7.05 -15.43
C ARG A 441 19.97 6.29 -16.73
N LEU A 442 19.86 6.98 -17.87
CA LEU A 442 20.11 6.38 -19.18
C LEU A 442 21.56 5.86 -19.27
N ILE A 443 22.55 6.65 -18.86
CA ILE A 443 23.96 6.23 -18.81
C ILE A 443 24.12 5.03 -17.88
N ALA A 444 23.54 5.09 -16.69
CA ALA A 444 23.60 4.00 -15.71
C ALA A 444 23.04 2.68 -16.26
N TYR A 445 21.98 2.74 -17.06
CA TYR A 445 21.35 1.57 -17.67
C TYR A 445 22.15 1.07 -18.89
N ALA A 446 22.47 1.96 -19.83
CA ALA A 446 23.17 1.64 -21.09
C ALA A 446 24.60 1.10 -20.90
N THR A 447 25.23 1.40 -19.76
CA THR A 447 26.58 0.92 -19.43
C THR A 447 26.58 -0.43 -18.71
N ARG A 448 25.43 -1.08 -18.52
CA ARG A 448 25.35 -2.46 -18.02
C ARG A 448 25.84 -3.45 -19.07
N SER A 449 26.21 -4.66 -18.66
CA SER A 449 26.66 -5.72 -19.59
C SER A 449 25.54 -6.21 -20.51
N GLN A 450 24.28 -6.11 -20.07
CA GLN A 450 23.09 -6.60 -20.76
C GLN A 450 22.41 -5.56 -21.66
N ALA A 451 22.93 -4.33 -21.75
CA ALA A 451 22.30 -3.28 -22.56
C ALA A 451 22.43 -3.60 -24.06
N THR A 452 21.34 -3.46 -24.81
CA THR A 452 21.34 -3.71 -26.26
C THR A 452 21.96 -2.56 -27.06
N PRO A 453 22.31 -2.82 -28.34
CA PRO A 453 22.83 -1.79 -29.23
C PRO A 453 21.91 -0.57 -29.40
N ALA A 454 20.59 -0.74 -29.30
CA ALA A 454 19.64 0.36 -29.43
C ALA A 454 19.70 1.33 -28.25
N VAL A 455 19.72 0.79 -27.03
CA VAL A 455 19.87 1.59 -25.80
C VAL A 455 21.24 2.29 -25.77
N LEU A 456 22.29 1.60 -26.22
CA LEU A 456 23.61 2.21 -26.36
C LEU A 456 23.58 3.37 -27.37
N THR A 457 22.90 3.20 -28.51
CA THR A 457 22.75 4.25 -29.52
C THR A 457 21.98 5.44 -28.99
N LEU A 458 20.88 5.22 -28.27
CA LEU A 458 20.12 6.27 -27.58
C LEU A 458 20.99 7.02 -26.57
N MET A 459 21.78 6.32 -25.76
CA MET A 459 22.73 6.92 -24.81
C MET A 459 23.73 7.83 -25.54
N LEU A 460 24.34 7.36 -26.63
CA LEU A 460 25.33 8.12 -27.39
C LEU A 460 24.71 9.37 -28.05
N GLN A 461 23.51 9.24 -28.61
CA GLN A 461 22.76 10.37 -29.16
C GLN A 461 22.39 11.37 -28.06
N ALA A 462 21.94 10.91 -26.89
CA ALA A 462 21.62 11.77 -25.75
C ALA A 462 22.86 12.52 -25.23
N MET A 463 24.01 11.85 -25.16
CA MET A 463 25.29 12.50 -24.83
C MET A 463 25.67 13.58 -25.84
N GLN A 464 25.56 13.27 -27.14
CA GLN A 464 25.87 14.24 -28.20
C GLN A 464 24.91 15.43 -28.15
N TRP A 465 23.61 15.18 -27.95
CA TRP A 465 22.59 16.21 -27.77
C TRP A 465 22.90 17.10 -26.57
N TRP A 466 23.29 16.51 -25.45
CA TRP A 466 23.65 17.22 -24.23
C TRP A 466 24.87 18.15 -24.42
N ILE A 467 25.93 17.66 -25.08
CA ILE A 467 27.13 18.46 -25.38
C ILE A 467 26.82 19.57 -26.38
N SER A 468 26.03 19.28 -27.41
CA SER A 468 25.78 20.20 -28.53
C SER A 468 24.66 21.21 -28.23
N GLY A 469 23.83 20.93 -27.23
CA GLY A 469 22.67 21.76 -26.89
C GLY A 469 23.04 23.10 -26.25
N PRO A 470 22.07 24.02 -26.12
CA PRO A 470 22.28 25.35 -25.53
C PRO A 470 22.80 25.31 -24.09
N LYS A 471 22.57 24.20 -23.37
CA LYS A 471 23.09 23.94 -22.02
C LYS A 471 24.49 23.31 -22.00
N GLY A 472 25.01 22.80 -23.12
CA GLY A 472 26.37 22.25 -23.21
C GLY A 472 27.48 23.29 -22.96
N ASN A 473 27.11 24.57 -22.92
CA ASN A 473 27.98 25.69 -22.57
C ASN A 473 27.77 26.23 -21.14
N SER A 474 26.88 25.64 -20.32
CA SER A 474 26.56 26.12 -18.97
C SER A 474 27.45 25.47 -17.90
N SER A 475 27.52 26.06 -16.72
CA SER A 475 28.18 25.45 -15.54
C SER A 475 27.47 24.18 -15.03
N GLU A 476 26.30 23.82 -15.57
CA GLU A 476 25.56 22.61 -15.20
C GLU A 476 26.17 21.35 -15.81
N THR A 477 26.80 21.46 -16.99
CA THR A 477 27.45 20.33 -17.68
C THR A 477 28.62 19.74 -16.87
N GLU A 478 29.26 20.57 -16.04
CA GLU A 478 30.41 20.21 -15.20
C GLU A 478 29.98 19.59 -13.87
N ARG A 479 28.81 19.98 -13.35
CA ARG A 479 28.22 19.44 -12.10
C ARG A 479 27.70 18.01 -12.26
N LEU A 480 27.35 17.62 -13.48
CA LEU A 480 26.79 16.30 -13.80
C LEU A 480 27.63 15.14 -13.24
N MET A 481 28.96 15.27 -13.30
CA MET A 481 29.91 14.21 -12.91
C MET A 481 30.71 14.53 -11.66
N GLU A 482 30.64 15.75 -11.11
CA GLU A 482 31.38 16.16 -9.91
C GLU A 482 30.91 15.42 -8.65
N LYS A 483 29.64 15.02 -8.60
CA LYS A 483 29.06 14.28 -7.46
C LYS A 483 28.86 12.78 -7.70
N GLU A 484 29.17 12.29 -8.90
CA GLU A 484 28.78 10.96 -9.37
C GLU A 484 29.95 10.18 -9.96
N SER A 485 31.02 9.98 -9.16
CA SER A 485 32.22 9.18 -9.49
C SER A 485 31.89 7.79 -10.05
N ARG A 486 30.69 7.25 -9.76
CA ARG A 486 30.19 5.97 -10.28
C ARG A 486 29.83 6.01 -11.77
N LEU A 487 29.24 7.09 -12.27
CA LEU A 487 28.88 7.22 -13.69
C LEU A 487 30.12 7.31 -14.57
N LEU A 488 31.10 8.10 -14.14
CA LEU A 488 32.36 8.24 -14.84
C LEU A 488 33.12 6.92 -14.94
N ARG A 489 33.14 6.13 -13.84
CA ARG A 489 33.66 4.75 -13.83
C ARG A 489 32.98 3.87 -14.87
N ARG A 490 31.65 3.94 -14.95
CA ARG A 490 30.87 3.17 -15.93
C ARG A 490 31.18 3.57 -17.36
N LEU A 491 31.33 4.86 -17.65
CA LEU A 491 31.71 5.33 -18.99
C LEU A 491 33.12 4.89 -19.38
N VAL A 492 34.07 4.98 -18.45
CA VAL A 492 35.44 4.47 -18.65
C VAL A 492 35.43 2.96 -18.92
N ALA A 493 34.69 2.19 -18.13
CA ALA A 493 34.55 0.75 -18.34
C ALA A 493 33.92 0.43 -19.69
N THR A 494 32.88 1.17 -20.09
CA THR A 494 32.23 1.03 -21.39
C THR A 494 33.21 1.36 -22.51
N PHE A 495 33.93 2.47 -22.46
CA PHE A 495 34.95 2.83 -23.45
C PHE A 495 35.99 1.72 -23.67
N LYS A 496 36.33 0.96 -22.62
CA LYS A 496 37.32 -0.13 -22.67
C LYS A 496 36.80 -1.41 -23.34
N ARG A 497 35.48 -1.60 -23.50
CA ARG A 497 34.88 -2.80 -24.11
C ARG A 497 35.40 -3.00 -25.53
N GLU A 498 35.74 -4.23 -25.90
CA GLU A 498 36.37 -4.53 -27.20
C GLU A 498 35.43 -4.28 -28.38
N HIS A 499 34.15 -4.63 -28.25
CA HIS A 499 33.16 -4.58 -29.33
C HIS A 499 32.60 -3.18 -29.68
N LEU A 500 33.07 -2.11 -29.02
CA LEU A 500 32.67 -0.75 -29.39
C LEU A 500 33.38 -0.26 -30.65
N GLN A 501 32.60 0.28 -31.58
CA GLN A 501 33.11 0.98 -32.76
C GLN A 501 33.88 2.25 -32.36
N ASP A 502 34.87 2.64 -33.16
CA ASP A 502 35.70 3.80 -32.86
C ASP A 502 34.91 5.11 -32.83
N THR A 503 33.84 5.23 -33.63
CA THR A 503 32.91 6.37 -33.58
C THR A 503 32.21 6.49 -32.23
N GLN A 504 31.72 5.37 -31.69
CA GLN A 504 31.08 5.29 -30.38
C GLN A 504 32.06 5.62 -29.26
N ARG A 505 33.29 5.08 -29.33
CA ARG A 505 34.36 5.40 -28.38
C ARG A 505 34.72 6.88 -28.41
N GLN A 506 34.81 7.48 -29.60
CA GLN A 506 35.09 8.91 -29.76
C GLN A 506 33.99 9.77 -29.11
N GLN A 507 32.72 9.39 -29.25
CA GLN A 507 31.60 10.08 -28.59
C GLN A 507 31.68 9.97 -27.06
N ILE A 508 31.94 8.78 -26.52
CA ILE A 508 32.12 8.58 -25.06
C ILE A 508 33.31 9.41 -24.57
N LEU A 509 34.43 9.38 -25.28
CA LEU A 509 35.62 10.14 -24.93
C LEU A 509 35.33 11.65 -24.96
N ALA A 510 34.70 12.15 -26.01
CA ALA A 510 34.29 13.54 -26.10
C ALA A 510 33.40 13.93 -24.90
N PHE A 511 32.40 13.11 -24.57
CA PHE A 511 31.53 13.34 -23.42
C PHE A 511 32.29 13.37 -22.09
N ILE A 512 33.19 12.40 -21.84
CA ILE A 512 34.04 12.38 -20.66
C ILE A 512 34.87 13.68 -20.58
N THR A 513 35.51 14.10 -21.67
CA THR A 513 36.36 15.30 -21.67
C THR A 513 35.60 16.60 -21.42
N GLN A 514 34.33 16.66 -21.79
CA GLN A 514 33.47 17.83 -21.58
C GLN A 514 32.79 17.85 -20.20
N THR A 515 32.55 16.69 -19.58
CA THR A 515 31.73 16.58 -18.36
C THR A 515 32.51 16.27 -17.10
N ALA A 516 33.62 15.50 -17.17
CA ALA A 516 34.37 15.12 -15.97
C ALA A 516 35.06 16.32 -15.31
N PRO A 517 35.32 16.32 -13.98
CA PRO A 517 36.07 17.40 -13.33
C PRO A 517 37.45 17.61 -13.97
N ILE A 518 37.84 18.87 -14.19
CA ILE A 518 39.11 19.18 -14.89
C ILE A 518 40.34 18.61 -14.16
N SER A 519 40.29 18.52 -12.84
CA SER A 519 41.32 17.90 -12.00
C SER A 519 41.44 16.39 -12.22
N ALA A 520 40.36 15.69 -12.55
CA ALA A 520 40.34 14.25 -12.77
C ALA A 520 40.74 13.84 -14.19
N LEU A 521 40.65 14.76 -15.16
CA LEU A 521 40.90 14.48 -16.59
C LEU A 521 42.29 13.88 -16.87
N PRO A 522 43.42 14.41 -16.35
CA PRO A 522 44.74 13.83 -16.62
C PRO A 522 44.84 12.36 -16.21
N THR A 523 44.32 12.02 -15.03
CA THR A 523 44.30 10.64 -14.51
C THR A 523 43.42 9.74 -15.37
N LEU A 524 42.21 10.20 -15.72
CA LEU A 524 41.27 9.43 -16.54
C LEU A 524 41.84 9.16 -17.94
N LEU A 525 42.37 10.19 -18.60
CA LEU A 525 42.94 10.08 -19.96
C LEU A 525 44.17 9.18 -19.95
N THR A 526 45.00 9.25 -18.92
CA THR A 526 46.10 8.31 -18.69
C THR A 526 45.60 6.87 -18.60
N SER A 527 44.49 6.62 -17.88
CA SER A 527 43.91 5.27 -17.74
C SER A 527 43.24 4.72 -19.02
N LEU A 528 42.86 5.59 -19.95
CA LEU A 528 42.26 5.23 -21.24
C LEU A 528 43.31 5.03 -22.34
N MET A 529 44.48 5.68 -22.20
CA MET A 529 45.57 5.66 -23.17
C MET A 529 46.00 4.25 -23.62
N PRO A 530 46.14 3.24 -22.72
CA PRO A 530 46.56 1.89 -23.12
C PRO A 530 45.59 1.19 -24.08
N HIS A 531 44.32 1.56 -24.08
CA HIS A 531 43.29 0.87 -24.86
C HIS A 531 43.16 1.41 -26.29
N ARG A 532 43.29 2.74 -26.47
CA ARG A 532 43.16 3.44 -27.76
C ARG A 532 44.07 4.68 -27.81
N PRO A 533 45.40 4.51 -27.90
CA PRO A 533 46.35 5.61 -27.72
C PRO A 533 46.21 6.72 -28.77
N GLY A 534 45.98 6.36 -30.04
CA GLY A 534 45.82 7.36 -31.11
C GLY A 534 44.63 8.30 -30.87
N MET A 535 43.49 7.73 -30.52
CA MET A 535 42.25 8.47 -30.25
C MET A 535 42.38 9.38 -29.02
N VAL A 536 42.90 8.83 -27.91
CA VAL A 536 43.07 9.58 -26.66
C VAL A 536 44.08 10.71 -26.85
N ARG A 537 45.21 10.48 -27.53
CA ARG A 537 46.19 11.54 -27.85
C ARG A 537 45.58 12.66 -28.71
N ALA A 538 44.81 12.30 -29.74
CA ALA A 538 44.16 13.29 -30.58
C ALA A 538 43.21 14.19 -29.76
N GLN A 539 42.42 13.60 -28.85
CA GLN A 539 41.53 14.35 -27.98
C GLN A 539 42.30 15.23 -26.98
N VAL A 540 43.35 14.72 -26.36
CA VAL A 540 44.20 15.48 -25.42
C VAL A 540 44.87 16.66 -26.12
N MET A 541 45.38 16.45 -27.33
CA MET A 541 45.95 17.52 -28.15
C MET A 541 44.90 18.57 -28.52
N HIS A 542 43.68 18.14 -28.87
CA HIS A 542 42.58 19.06 -29.12
C HIS A 542 42.27 19.92 -27.89
N MET A 543 42.20 19.31 -26.69
CA MET A 543 42.00 20.04 -25.43
C MET A 543 43.12 21.03 -25.12
N SER A 544 44.38 20.68 -25.38
CA SER A 544 45.52 21.60 -25.16
C SER A 544 45.42 22.89 -25.99
N ARG A 545 44.73 22.82 -27.13
CA ARG A 545 44.50 23.94 -28.06
C ARG A 545 43.15 24.63 -27.84
N ALA A 546 42.36 24.21 -26.86
CA ALA A 546 41.08 24.83 -26.55
C ALA A 546 41.26 26.31 -26.15
N PRO A 547 40.29 27.20 -26.44
CA PRO A 547 40.39 28.62 -26.08
C PRO A 547 40.43 28.81 -24.55
N ASP A 548 41.03 29.91 -24.09
CA ASP A 548 41.15 30.21 -22.64
C ASP A 548 39.78 30.22 -21.94
N GLU A 549 38.72 30.63 -22.64
CA GLU A 549 37.34 30.61 -22.13
C GLU A 549 36.87 29.22 -21.73
N TRP A 550 37.28 28.16 -22.46
CA TRP A 550 36.96 26.78 -22.11
C TRP A 550 37.58 26.40 -20.77
N PHE A 551 38.86 26.73 -20.56
CA PHE A 551 39.54 26.45 -19.29
C PHE A 551 39.01 27.31 -18.15
N GLU A 552 38.74 28.60 -18.40
CA GLU A 552 38.19 29.49 -17.38
C GLU A 552 36.82 29.04 -16.90
N ARG A 553 35.97 28.51 -17.79
CA ARG A 553 34.68 27.92 -17.42
C ARG A 553 34.88 26.72 -16.49
N ARG A 554 35.77 25.80 -16.88
CA ARG A 554 36.08 24.54 -16.19
C ARG A 554 36.81 24.71 -14.85
N LEU A 555 37.42 25.87 -14.60
CA LEU A 555 38.20 26.17 -13.39
C LEU A 555 37.44 27.00 -12.34
N ARG A 556 36.28 27.60 -12.67
CA ARG A 556 35.58 28.53 -11.76
C ARG A 556 34.54 27.80 -10.90
N LYS A 557 34.63 27.96 -9.57
CA LYS A 557 33.64 27.46 -8.57
C LYS A 557 32.41 28.36 -8.34
N PHE A 558 32.18 29.46 -9.08
CA PHE A 558 31.11 30.46 -8.80
C PHE A 558 30.20 30.80 -10.00
N PRO A 559 28.91 31.15 -9.77
CA PRO A 559 27.90 31.27 -10.81
C PRO A 559 28.10 32.51 -11.69
N LEU A 560 27.85 32.32 -12.98
CA LEU A 560 27.92 33.32 -14.06
C LEU A 560 26.83 34.40 -13.91
N GLY A 561 26.99 35.32 -12.96
CA GLY A 561 26.07 36.45 -12.75
C GLY A 561 26.60 37.83 -13.16
N VAL A 562 27.93 38.01 -13.28
CA VAL A 562 28.51 39.33 -13.54
C VAL A 562 29.05 39.39 -14.96
N ARG A 563 28.19 39.79 -15.92
CA ARG A 563 28.62 40.25 -17.25
C ARG A 563 29.49 41.50 -17.07
N ARG A 564 30.81 41.34 -16.95
CA ARG A 564 31.73 42.48 -17.05
C ARG A 564 31.71 42.99 -18.48
N ARG A 565 31.20 44.20 -18.68
CA ARG A 565 31.34 44.97 -19.93
C ARG A 565 32.83 45.30 -20.13
N HIS A 566 33.32 44.94 -21.31
CA HIS A 566 34.67 45.14 -21.88
C HIS A 566 35.86 44.35 -21.28
N PRO A 567 36.50 43.47 -22.06
CA PRO A 567 37.75 42.83 -21.64
C PRO A 567 38.93 43.78 -21.93
N ARG A 568 39.64 44.21 -20.89
CA ARG A 568 41.08 44.49 -21.05
C ARG A 568 41.79 43.15 -21.26
N PRO A 569 42.83 43.08 -22.10
CA PRO A 569 43.64 41.86 -22.22
C PRO A 569 44.16 41.48 -20.84
N LYS A 570 43.65 40.36 -20.29
CA LYS A 570 44.17 39.80 -19.06
C LYS A 570 45.49 39.10 -19.36
N PRO A 571 46.50 39.20 -18.49
CA PRO A 571 47.68 38.36 -18.60
C PRO A 571 47.29 36.88 -18.56
N PRO A 572 48.03 36.00 -19.26
CA PRO A 572 47.70 34.58 -19.34
C PRO A 572 47.62 33.96 -17.94
N ASN A 573 46.51 33.28 -17.64
CA ASN A 573 46.31 32.65 -16.35
C ASN A 573 47.32 31.49 -16.19
N PRO A 574 48.23 31.53 -15.21
CA PRO A 574 49.30 30.54 -15.07
C PRO A 574 48.75 29.11 -14.87
N ARG A 575 47.54 28.97 -14.29
CA ARG A 575 46.89 27.66 -14.14
C ARG A 575 46.43 27.08 -15.48
N ILE A 576 45.95 27.92 -16.40
CA ILE A 576 45.55 27.49 -17.75
C ILE A 576 46.77 27.01 -18.52
N GLN A 577 47.88 27.74 -18.44
CA GLN A 577 49.13 27.34 -19.09
C GLN A 577 49.67 26.03 -18.50
N ALA A 578 49.65 25.86 -17.17
CA ALA A 578 50.04 24.61 -16.54
C ALA A 578 49.21 23.40 -17.03
N LEU A 579 47.89 23.55 -17.14
CA LEU A 579 47.01 22.50 -17.66
C LEU A 579 47.26 22.20 -19.14
N ARG A 580 47.48 23.23 -19.96
CA ARG A 580 47.87 23.04 -21.37
C ARG A 580 49.17 22.25 -21.48
N SER A 581 50.20 22.64 -20.71
CA SER A 581 51.48 21.91 -20.66
C SER A 581 51.28 20.47 -20.20
N GLN A 582 50.46 20.23 -19.19
CA GLN A 582 50.14 18.88 -18.71
C GLN A 582 49.46 18.03 -19.80
N PHE A 583 48.48 18.58 -20.53
CA PHE A 583 47.85 17.88 -21.65
C PHE A 583 48.83 17.60 -22.79
N VAL A 584 49.69 18.57 -23.17
CA VAL A 584 50.72 18.33 -24.19
C VAL A 584 51.68 17.22 -23.74
N GLN A 585 52.16 17.26 -22.49
CA GLN A 585 53.02 16.20 -21.96
C GLN A 585 52.33 14.84 -22.04
N LEU A 586 51.08 14.74 -21.60
CA LEU A 586 50.30 13.51 -21.62
C LEU A 586 50.08 12.97 -23.04
N ALA A 587 49.86 13.84 -24.03
CA ALA A 587 49.74 13.44 -25.43
C ALA A 587 51.07 12.90 -26.02
N LEU A 588 52.21 13.40 -25.54
CA LEU A 588 53.55 13.01 -25.99
C LEU A 588 54.13 11.80 -25.23
N MET A 589 53.49 11.33 -24.16
CA MET A 589 53.98 10.19 -23.38
C MET A 589 54.06 8.90 -24.24
N PRO A 590 55.18 8.15 -24.18
CA PRO A 590 55.31 6.86 -24.85
C PRO A 590 54.26 5.87 -24.32
N ALA A 591 53.63 5.10 -25.21
CA ALA A 591 52.62 4.12 -24.80
C ALA A 591 53.20 3.03 -23.87
N THR A 592 54.52 2.80 -23.94
CA THR A 592 55.28 1.83 -23.16
C THR A 592 55.74 2.33 -21.78
N ALA A 593 55.67 3.63 -21.52
CA ALA A 593 56.13 4.24 -20.26
C ALA A 593 55.03 4.37 -19.18
N MET A 594 53.84 3.82 -19.44
CA MET A 594 52.69 3.92 -18.54
C MET A 594 52.71 2.74 -17.54
N PRO A 595 52.79 2.99 -16.21
CA PRO A 595 52.70 1.93 -15.23
C PRO A 595 51.28 1.37 -15.18
N VAL A 596 51.03 0.26 -15.84
CA VAL A 596 49.80 -0.53 -15.63
C VAL A 596 50.04 -1.40 -14.40
N LYS A 597 49.89 -0.85 -13.19
CA LYS A 597 49.69 -1.70 -12.01
C LYS A 597 48.21 -2.10 -11.98
N PRO A 598 47.87 -3.40 -12.13
CA PRO A 598 46.49 -3.87 -12.04
C PRO A 598 46.04 -3.75 -10.58
N GLY A 599 45.49 -2.59 -10.22
CA GLY A 599 45.06 -2.26 -8.86
C GLY A 599 44.90 -0.76 -8.59
N ASP A 600 45.64 0.11 -9.30
CA ASP A 600 45.65 1.55 -9.00
C ASP A 600 44.43 2.32 -9.52
N THR A 601 43.71 1.82 -10.55
CA THR A 601 42.46 2.46 -11.01
C THR A 601 41.35 2.43 -9.97
N THR A 602 41.38 1.48 -9.03
CA THR A 602 40.38 1.36 -7.96
C THR A 602 40.71 2.25 -6.77
N ARG A 603 42.00 2.50 -6.49
CA ARG A 603 42.49 3.42 -5.45
C ARG A 603 42.43 4.90 -5.89
N LEU A 604 42.83 5.22 -7.11
CA LEU A 604 42.82 6.60 -7.66
C LEU A 604 41.42 7.24 -7.76
N LEU A 605 40.36 6.44 -7.67
CA LEU A 605 38.97 6.90 -7.70
C LEU A 605 38.31 6.89 -6.31
N ALA A 606 38.97 6.34 -5.28
CA ALA A 606 38.59 6.50 -3.88
C ALA A 606 39.00 7.88 -3.36
N ASP A 607 40.15 8.39 -3.80
CA ASP A 607 40.64 9.74 -3.43
C ASP A 607 39.81 10.89 -4.02
N ILE A 608 38.94 10.62 -5.00
CA ILE A 608 37.97 11.60 -5.53
C ILE A 608 36.76 11.76 -4.59
N ASP A 609 36.46 10.77 -3.74
CA ASP A 609 35.36 10.84 -2.77
C ASP A 609 35.78 11.57 -1.46
N GLU A 610 37.06 11.95 -1.30
CA GLU A 610 37.63 12.70 -0.15
C GLU A 610 37.95 14.20 -0.42
N ILE A 611 37.57 14.74 -1.60
CA ILE A 611 37.66 16.17 -1.96
C ILE A 611 36.26 16.74 -2.17
#